data_AF-A0A524ERN0-F1
#
_entry.id   AF-A0A524ERN0-F1
#
_cell.length_a   1.000
_cell.length_b   1.000
_cell.length_c   1.000
_cell.angle_alpha   90.00
_cell.angle_beta   90.00
_cell.angle_gamma   90.00
#
_symmetry.space_group_name_H-M   'P 1'
#
loop_
_entity.id
_entity.type
_entity.pdbx_description
1 polymer ?
#
loop_
_entity_poly.entity_id
_entity_poly.type
_entity_poly.pdbx_seq_one_letter_code
_entity_poly.pdbx_strand_id
1 'polypeptide(L)' 'MDFRNCADCQKTITFEEFCRDNPLMSKPTAKMFWNNKIFSIYCPNCFYNRPERPFKIRGGRYRSYYQKLV' A
#
# COMPACT_ATOMS: atom_id res chain seq x y z
N MET A 1 1.77 -22.00 5.19
CA MET A 1 2.29 -20.64 5.47
C MET A 1 1.44 -19.68 4.69
N ASP A 2 0.83 -18.69 5.35
CA ASP A 2 -0.01 -17.70 4.68
C ASP A 2 0.88 -16.61 4.07
N PHE A 3 0.89 -16.54 2.75
CA PHE A 3 1.63 -15.53 1.99
C PHE A 3 0.67 -14.68 1.15
N ARG A 4 1.03 -13.41 0.96
CA ARG A 4 0.34 -12.50 0.04
C ARG A 4 1.37 -11.81 -0.84
N ASN A 5 0.98 -11.43 -2.04
CA ASN A 5 1.85 -10.71 -2.95
C ASN A 5 1.67 -9.20 -2.79
N CYS A 6 2.76 -8.45 -2.91
CA CYS A 6 2.73 -7.01 -3.05
C CYS A 6 1.90 -6.63 -4.28
N ALA A 7 0.97 -5.68 -4.11
CA ALA A 7 0.07 -5.28 -5.19
C ALA A 7 0.81 -4.68 -6.40
N ASP A 8 1.91 -3.95 -6.17
CA ASP A 8 2.65 -3.28 -7.25
C ASP A 8 3.72 -4.19 -7.89
N CYS A 9 4.67 -4.73 -7.11
CA CYS A 9 5.79 -5.51 -7.67
C CYS A 9 5.63 -7.04 -7.60
N GLN A 10 4.50 -7.56 -7.13
CA GLN A 10 4.20 -9.00 -6.97
C GLN A 10 5.16 -9.79 -6.07
N LYS A 11 6.08 -9.13 -5.36
CA LYS A 11 6.93 -9.77 -4.35
C LYS A 11 6.07 -10.49 -3.32
N THR A 12 6.37 -11.76 -3.06
CA THR A 12 5.74 -12.54 -2.00
C THR A 12 6.17 -12.02 -0.63
N ILE A 13 5.19 -11.83 0.25
CA ILE A 13 5.34 -11.33 1.61
C ILE A 13 4.70 -12.35 2.54
N THR A 14 5.42 -12.77 3.58
CA THR A 14 4.84 -13.61 4.63
C THR A 14 4.15 -12.76 5.70
N PHE A 15 3.26 -13.36 6.48
CA PHE A 15 2.61 -12.64 7.59
C PHE A 15 3.62 -12.14 8.64
N GLU A 16 4.70 -12.88 8.87
CA GLU A 16 5.78 -12.48 9.78
C GLU A 16 6.53 -11.25 9.26
N GLU A 17 6.84 -11.21 7.97
CA GLU A 17 7.44 -10.04 7.33
C GLU A 17 6.51 -8.82 7.42
N PHE A 18 5.22 -9.02 7.17
CA PHE A 18 4.22 -7.96 7.33
C PHE A 18 4.16 -7.41 8.76
N CYS A 19 4.22 -8.28 9.77
CA CYS A 19 4.24 -7.84 11.17
C CYS A 19 5.54 -7.10 11.53
N ARG A 20 6.70 -7.59 11.03
CA ARG A 20 8.00 -6.94 11.24
C ARG A 20 8.03 -5.53 10.66
N ASP A 21 7.46 -5.36 9.46
CA ASP A 21 7.46 -4.08 8.76
C ASP A 21 6.42 -3.09 9.34
N ASN A 22 5.53 -3.57 10.23
CA ASN A 22 4.49 -2.76 10.88
C ASN A 22 4.50 -2.94 12.41
N PRO A 23 5.58 -2.51 13.11
CA PRO A 23 5.78 -2.82 14.53
C PRO A 23 4.77 -2.16 15.48
N LEU A 24 4.09 -1.09 15.03
CA LEU A 24 3.07 -0.40 15.81
C LEU A 24 1.72 -1.13 15.80
N MET A 25 1.52 -2.11 14.92
CA MET A 25 0.29 -2.89 14.90
C MET A 25 0.36 -4.05 15.89
N SER A 26 -0.67 -4.18 16.73
CA SER A 26 -0.83 -5.38 17.54
C SER A 26 -1.05 -6.62 16.63
N LYS A 27 -0.62 -7.81 17.07
CA LYS A 27 -0.82 -9.05 16.31
C LYS A 27 -2.28 -9.30 15.90
N PRO A 28 -3.30 -9.10 16.76
CA PRO A 28 -4.71 -9.21 16.37
C PRO A 28 -5.10 -8.25 15.24
N THR A 29 -4.67 -6.99 15.34
CA THR A 29 -4.92 -5.96 14.32
C THR A 29 -4.24 -6.33 13.00
N ALA A 30 -2.98 -6.74 13.04
CA ALA A 30 -2.24 -7.17 11.85
C ALA A 30 -2.95 -8.35 11.16
N LYS A 31 -3.42 -9.34 11.94
CA LYS A 31 -4.15 -10.50 11.41
C LYS A 31 -5.48 -10.11 10.77
N MET A 32 -6.21 -9.15 11.36
CA MET A 32 -7.45 -8.61 10.79
C MET A 32 -7.20 -7.96 9.42
N PHE A 33 -6.18 -7.11 9.30
CA PHE A 33 -5.81 -6.48 8.03
C PHE A 33 -5.30 -7.51 7.01
N TRP A 34 -4.48 -8.46 7.44
CA TRP A 34 -3.92 -9.50 6.59
C TRP A 34 -4.98 -10.38 5.94
N ASN A 35 -6.00 -10.78 6.71
CA ASN A 35 -7.06 -11.66 6.23
C ASN A 35 -8.11 -10.93 5.39
N ASN A 36 -8.18 -9.60 5.49
CA ASN A 36 -9.14 -8.82 4.75
C ASN A 36 -8.62 -8.55 3.32
N LYS A 37 -9.29 -9.16 2.33
CA LYS A 37 -8.96 -9.07 0.89
C LYS A 37 -9.22 -7.69 0.28
N ILE A 38 -9.99 -6.83 0.96
CA ILE A 38 -10.22 -5.44 0.52
C ILE A 38 -8.91 -4.64 0.59
N PHE A 39 -8.04 -4.96 1.55
CA PHE A 39 -6.76 -4.28 1.68
C PHE A 39 -5.72 -4.88 0.75
N SER A 40 -5.12 -4.01 -0.06
CA SER A 40 -3.91 -4.33 -0.80
C SER A 40 -2.70 -4.31 0.14
N ILE A 41 -1.86 -5.33 0.03
CA ILE A 41 -0.59 -5.40 0.76
C ILE A 41 0.52 -4.86 -0.15
N TYR A 42 1.43 -4.09 0.41
CA TYR A 42 2.57 -3.52 -0.30
C TYR A 42 3.84 -3.89 0.44
N CYS A 43 4.93 -4.12 -0.29
CA CYS A 43 6.25 -4.14 0.32
C CYS A 43 6.67 -2.70 0.70
N PRO A 44 7.58 -2.52 1.66
CA PRO A 44 8.02 -1.18 2.08
C PRO A 44 8.50 -0.33 0.90
N ASN A 45 9.28 -0.91 -0.01
CA ASN A 45 9.81 -0.20 -1.15
C ASN A 45 8.71 0.37 -2.06
N CYS A 46 7.67 -0.41 -2.38
CA CYS A 46 6.57 0.07 -3.20
C CYS A 46 5.67 1.06 -2.45
N PHE A 47 5.47 0.86 -1.14
CA PHE A 47 4.66 1.77 -0.34
C PHE A 47 5.26 3.18 -0.27
N TYR A 48 6.57 3.28 0.04
CA TYR A 48 7.24 4.57 0.21
C TYR A 48 7.56 5.28 -1.11
N ASN A 49 7.79 4.54 -2.19
CA ASN A 49 8.03 5.13 -3.51
C ASN A 49 6.74 5.35 -4.32
N ARG A 50 5.57 5.11 -3.73
CA ARG A 50 4.32 5.33 -4.43
C ARG A 50 4.16 6.82 -4.66
N PRO A 51 3.94 7.27 -5.91
CA PRO A 51 3.73 8.68 -6.18
C PRO A 51 2.53 9.17 -5.37
N GLU A 52 2.71 10.30 -4.69
CA GLU A 52 1.63 10.91 -3.93
C GLU A 52 0.45 11.16 -4.87
N ARG A 53 -0.76 10.87 -4.37
CA ARG A 53 -1.96 11.23 -5.12
C ARG A 53 -1.93 12.74 -5.31
N PRO A 54 -2.12 13.24 -6.55
CA PRO A 54 -2.11 14.67 -6.79
C PRO A 54 -3.12 15.34 -5.87
N PHE A 55 -2.69 16.42 -5.22
CA PHE A 55 -3.52 17.20 -4.32
C PHE A 55 -4.81 17.62 -5.04
N LYS A 56 -5.95 17.17 -4.52
CA LYS A 56 -7.26 17.54 -5.06
C LYS A 56 -7.77 18.76 -4.30
N ILE A 57 -7.77 19.92 -4.95
CA ILE A 57 -8.54 21.07 -4.46
C ILE A 57 -10.02 20.69 -4.54
N ARG A 58 -10.74 20.70 -3.42
CA ARG A 58 -12.19 20.46 -3.40
C ARG A 58 -12.87 21.52 -4.28
N GLY A 59 -13.40 21.12 -5.44
CA GLY A 59 -14.27 21.95 -6.30
C GLY A 59 -13.68 22.46 -7.62
N GLY A 60 -12.40 22.24 -7.93
CA GLY A 60 -11.80 22.69 -9.20
C GLY A 60 -11.63 21.55 -10.21
N ARG A 61 -12.05 21.75 -11.46
CA ARG A 61 -11.86 20.80 -12.57
C ARG A 61 -10.41 20.30 -12.59
N TYR A 62 -10.22 18.99 -12.71
CA TYR A 62 -8.93 18.30 -12.80
C TYR A 62 -8.05 18.93 -13.90
N ARG A 63 -7.27 19.96 -13.56
CA ARG A 63 -6.14 20.39 -14.39
C ARG A 63 -4.99 19.48 -14.00
N SER A 64 -4.87 18.37 -14.73
CA SER A 64 -3.90 17.31 -14.48
C SER A 64 -2.48 17.85 -14.43
N TYR A 65 -1.87 17.82 -13.25
CA TYR A 65 -0.46 18.14 -13.04
C TYR A 65 0.48 17.23 -13.87
N TYR A 66 -0.01 16.03 -14.26
CA TYR A 66 0.71 15.04 -15.07
C TYR A 66 0.59 15.22 -16.60
N GLN A 67 -0.17 16.18 -17.12
CA GLN A 67 -0.26 16.42 -18.57
C GLN A 67 1.02 17.01 -19.18
N LYS A 68 2.06 17.26 -18.37
CA LYS A 68 3.35 17.84 -18.81
C LYS A 68 4.52 16.84 -18.82
N LEU A 69 4.28 15.55 -18.59
CA LEU A 69 5.35 14.53 -18.57
C LEU A 69 5.20 13.51 -19.73
N VAL A 70 4.61 13.92 -20.84
CA VAL A 70 4.64 13.18 -22.11
C VAL A 70 5.16 14.11 -23.20
#